data_AF-A0A955WBS0-F1
#
_entry.id   AF-A0A955WBS0-F1
#
_cell.length_a   1.000
_cell.length_b   1.000
_cell.length_c   1.000
_cell.angle_alpha   90.00
_cell.angle_beta   90.00
_cell.angle_gamma   90.00
#
_symmetry.space_group_name_H-M   'P 1'
#
loop_
_entity.id
_entity.type
_entity.pdbx_description
1 polymer ?
#
loop_
_entity_poly.entity_id
_entity_poly.type
_entity_poly.pdbx_seq_one_letter_code
_entity_poly.pdbx_strand_id
1 'polypeptide(L)'
;MSLGACGDAGDTAGTGSDVDVTPLPIVARSDWDGAQQTCEGMMSGAVDYGVADGEPDLLVALGPRGVVCVDTFLVFENELGPDSLVMHRLWLRYMATLQELGPELATDQRDASLRD
;
A
#
# COMPACT_ATOMS: atom_id res chain seq x y z
N MET A 1 29.04 -20.12 -25.02
CA MET A 1 29.89 -18.92 -24.86
C MET A 1 29.10 -17.72 -25.34
N SER A 2 29.07 -16.68 -24.49
CA SER A 2 28.75 -15.28 -24.76
C SER A 2 27.39 -14.91 -25.36
N LEU A 3 26.52 -14.41 -24.48
CA LEU A 3 25.72 -13.22 -24.78
C LEU A 3 26.00 -12.19 -23.68
N GLY A 4 27.06 -11.42 -23.89
CA GLY A 4 27.29 -10.16 -23.21
C GLY A 4 27.22 -9.05 -24.26
N ALA A 5 26.29 -8.12 -24.07
CA ALA A 5 26.36 -6.75 -24.56
C ALA A 5 25.42 -5.90 -23.70
N CYS A 6 26.01 -5.27 -22.68
CA CYS A 6 25.50 -4.02 -22.10
C CYS A 6 25.79 -2.88 -23.09
N GLY A 7 24.93 -1.87 -23.07
CA GLY A 7 25.06 -0.60 -23.81
C GLY A 7 23.90 -0.47 -24.81
N ASP A 8 23.19 0.65 -24.91
CA ASP A 8 23.45 2.00 -24.49
C ASP A 8 22.15 2.79 -24.74
N ALA A 9 21.85 3.75 -23.87
CA ALA A 9 21.29 5.06 -24.20
C ALA A 9 20.74 5.67 -22.90
N GLY A 10 21.48 6.63 -22.36
CA GLY A 10 21.02 7.45 -21.27
C GLY A 10 19.71 8.14 -21.62
N ASP A 11 18.66 7.84 -20.87
CA ASP A 11 17.47 8.67 -20.83
C ASP A 11 17.79 9.94 -20.05
N THR A 12 18.17 10.95 -20.84
CA THR A 12 17.80 12.36 -20.70
C THR A 12 17.16 12.71 -19.37
N ALA A 13 17.89 13.46 -18.55
CA ALA A 13 17.38 14.16 -17.38
C ALA A 13 16.22 15.10 -17.77
N GLY A 14 15.01 14.55 -17.77
CA GLY A 14 13.75 15.30 -17.73
C GLY A 14 13.36 15.47 -16.27
N THR A 15 13.05 16.69 -15.87
CA THR A 15 12.44 17.03 -14.58
C THR A 15 11.07 16.35 -14.44
N GLY A 16 11.06 15.05 -14.16
CA GLY A 16 9.90 14.33 -13.67
C GLY A 16 10.02 14.29 -12.15
N SER A 17 9.03 14.80 -11.44
CA SER A 17 8.87 14.43 -10.04
C SER A 17 8.84 12.91 -10.00
N ASP A 18 9.89 12.26 -9.46
CA ASP A 18 9.95 10.81 -9.33
C ASP A 18 8.63 10.36 -8.69
N VAL A 19 7.82 9.67 -9.48
CA VAL A 19 6.53 9.14 -9.04
C VAL A 19 6.86 8.03 -8.05
N ASP A 20 6.63 8.28 -6.76
CA ASP A 20 6.92 7.32 -5.70
C ASP A 20 5.98 6.11 -5.81
N VAL A 21 6.53 5.02 -6.31
CA VAL A 21 5.90 3.71 -6.45
C VAL A 21 6.47 2.70 -5.46
N THR A 22 7.19 3.16 -4.43
CA THR A 22 7.73 2.28 -3.39
C THR A 22 6.58 1.60 -2.66
N PRO A 23 6.57 0.26 -2.52
CA PRO A 23 5.52 -0.46 -1.80
C PRO A 23 5.25 0.14 -0.42
N LEU A 24 4.00 0.01 0.01
CA LEU A 24 3.59 0.37 1.36
C LEU A 24 4.18 -0.67 2.34
N PRO A 25 4.59 -0.24 3.55
CA PRO A 25 4.95 -1.18 4.58
C PRO A 25 3.75 -2.08 4.94
N ILE A 26 4.03 -3.36 5.17
CA ILE A 26 3.06 -4.29 5.72
C ILE A 26 3.00 -4.09 7.24
N VAL A 27 1.82 -3.80 7.76
CA VAL A 27 1.57 -3.56 9.19
C VAL A 27 1.12 -4.86 9.83
N ALA A 28 1.83 -5.32 10.84
CA ALA A 28 1.54 -6.58 11.52
C ALA A 28 0.14 -6.57 12.17
N ARG A 29 -0.55 -7.71 12.14
CA ARG A 29 -1.90 -7.86 12.73
C ARG A 29 -1.97 -7.43 14.19
N SER A 30 -0.92 -7.67 14.98
CA SER A 30 -0.85 -7.23 16.38
C SER A 30 -1.00 -5.72 16.58
N ASP A 31 -0.66 -4.93 15.56
CA ASP A 31 -0.57 -3.48 15.66
C ASP A 31 -1.86 -2.80 15.18
N TRP A 32 -2.60 -3.44 14.27
CA TRP A 32 -3.77 -2.85 13.62
C TRP A 32 -5.11 -3.47 14.07
N ASP A 33 -5.14 -4.72 14.54
CA ASP A 33 -6.38 -5.42 14.91
C ASP A 33 -7.12 -4.74 16.08
N GLY A 34 -6.38 -4.17 17.03
CA GLY A 34 -6.94 -3.37 18.13
C GLY A 34 -7.40 -1.97 17.73
N ALA A 35 -7.11 -1.53 16.50
CA ALA A 35 -7.33 -0.18 16.01
C ALA A 35 -8.49 -0.08 15.00
N GLN A 36 -9.38 -1.10 14.95
CA GLN A 36 -10.58 -1.17 14.10
C GLN A 36 -11.63 -0.08 14.43
N GLN A 37 -11.28 1.19 14.24
CA GLN A 37 -12.23 2.29 14.15
C GLN A 37 -12.24 2.78 12.71
N THR A 38 -13.43 3.13 12.21
CA THR A 38 -13.58 3.70 10.86
C THR A 38 -12.72 4.95 10.74
N CYS A 39 -12.11 5.21 9.60
CA CYS A 39 -11.19 6.35 9.47
C CYS A 39 -11.86 7.75 9.44
N GLU A 40 -13.19 7.82 9.61
CA GLU A 40 -13.99 9.04 9.49
C GLU A 40 -13.53 10.15 10.44
N GLY A 41 -13.03 11.25 9.87
CA GLY A 41 -12.51 12.41 10.60
C GLY A 41 -11.15 12.21 11.26
N MET A 42 -10.49 11.06 11.07
CA MET A 42 -9.25 10.72 11.78
C MET A 42 -7.97 10.98 10.96
N MET A 43 -8.07 11.21 9.65
CA MET A 43 -6.90 11.34 8.76
C MET A 43 -5.96 12.50 9.11
N SER A 44 -6.43 13.49 9.86
CA SER A 44 -5.59 14.59 10.36
C SER A 44 -4.46 14.13 11.30
N GLY A 45 -4.57 12.93 11.89
CA GLY A 45 -3.54 12.32 12.73
C GLY A 45 -2.53 11.45 11.98
N ALA A 46 -2.75 11.18 10.69
CA ALA A 46 -1.90 10.31 9.87
C ALA A 46 -0.62 11.04 9.44
N VAL A 47 0.51 10.35 9.54
CA VAL A 47 1.82 10.80 9.06
C VAL A 47 2.41 9.89 7.98
N ASP A 48 1.94 8.64 7.90
CA ASP A 48 2.26 7.68 6.84
C ASP A 48 1.14 6.64 6.69
N TYR A 49 1.30 5.72 5.75
CA TYR A 49 0.31 4.70 5.39
C TYR A 49 0.95 3.32 5.22
N GLY A 50 0.16 2.28 5.47
CA GLY A 50 0.56 0.88 5.29
C GLY A 50 -0.59 0.01 4.78
N VAL A 51 -0.28 -1.27 4.51
CA VAL A 51 -1.27 -2.30 4.18
C VAL A 51 -1.35 -3.28 5.35
N ALA A 52 -2.56 -3.73 5.69
CA ALA A 52 -2.77 -4.66 6.79
C ALA A 52 -2.26 -6.07 6.44
N ASP A 53 -1.41 -6.63 7.30
CA ASP A 53 -0.93 -8.02 7.17
C ASP A 53 -2.09 -9.03 7.19
N GLY A 54 -2.12 -9.90 6.19
CA GLY A 54 -3.17 -10.91 5.99
C GLY A 54 -4.53 -10.37 5.51
N GLU A 55 -4.69 -9.05 5.36
CA GLU A 55 -5.91 -8.40 4.85
C GLU A 55 -5.54 -7.27 3.88
N PRO A 56 -5.05 -7.61 2.67
CA PRO A 56 -4.47 -6.66 1.73
C PRO A 56 -5.45 -5.59 1.24
N ASP A 57 -6.77 -5.82 1.36
CA ASP A 57 -7.81 -4.86 1.00
C ASP A 57 -7.92 -3.70 2.02
N LEU A 58 -7.27 -3.82 3.17
CA LEU A 58 -7.28 -2.82 4.23
C LEU A 58 -5.98 -2.00 4.22
N LEU A 59 -6.17 -0.68 4.23
CA LEU A 59 -5.14 0.31 4.47
C LEU A 59 -5.09 0.70 5.94
N VAL A 60 -3.88 1.01 6.40
CA VAL A 60 -3.61 1.42 7.76
C VAL A 60 -3.09 2.85 7.73
N ALA A 61 -3.75 3.76 8.46
CA ALA A 61 -3.24 5.10 8.70
C ALA A 61 -2.29 5.06 9.91
N LEU A 62 -1.04 5.47 9.73
CA LEU A 62 -0.02 5.45 10.76
C LEU A 62 0.18 6.85 11.32
N GLY A 63 0.05 6.99 12.64
CA GLY A 63 0.33 8.21 13.37
C GLY A 63 1.65 8.11 14.14
N PRO A 64 2.07 9.19 14.81
CA PRO A 64 3.34 9.23 15.56
C PRO A 64 3.37 8.30 16.80
N ARG A 65 2.21 7.75 17.20
CA ARG A 65 2.05 6.89 18.38
C ARG A 65 1.56 5.48 18.06
N GLY A 66 1.46 5.13 16.78
CA GLY A 66 0.89 3.87 16.31
C GLY A 66 -0.24 4.07 15.32
N VAL A 67 -1.06 3.04 15.13
CA VAL A 67 -2.17 3.07 14.18
C VAL A 67 -3.22 4.10 14.60
N VAL A 68 -3.61 4.94 13.63
CA VAL A 68 -4.69 5.92 13.77
C VAL A 68 -6.03 5.26 13.48
N CYS A 69 -6.12 4.56 12.35
CA CYS A 69 -7.30 3.84 11.91
C CYS A 69 -6.93 2.80 10.83
N VAL A 70 -7.85 1.87 10.56
CA VAL A 70 -7.73 0.82 9.56
C VAL A 70 -9.03 0.77 8.78
N ASP A 71 -8.97 0.86 7.45
CA ASP A 71 -10.17 0.82 6.63
C ASP A 71 -9.84 0.49 5.17
N THR A 72 -10.87 0.33 4.35
CA THR A 72 -10.75 0.11 2.90
C THR A 72 -10.21 1.35 2.18
N PHE A 73 -9.64 1.13 1.00
CA PHE A 73 -9.19 2.19 0.10
C PHE A 73 -10.26 3.28 -0.15
N LEU A 74 -11.53 2.88 -0.27
CA LEU A 74 -12.63 3.81 -0.54
C LEU A 74 -12.83 4.82 0.60
N VAL A 75 -12.68 4.38 1.85
CA VAL A 75 -12.79 5.30 3.00
C VAL A 75 -11.60 6.27 3.02
N PHE A 76 -10.40 5.80 2.69
CA PHE A 76 -9.24 6.68 2.54
C PHE A 76 -9.45 7.72 1.43
N GLU A 77 -10.01 7.31 0.29
CA GLU A 77 -10.33 8.22 -0.81
C GLU A 77 -11.36 9.28 -0.41
N ASN A 78 -12.39 8.90 0.35
CA ASN A 78 -13.40 9.84 0.86
C ASN A 78 -12.79 10.85 1.86
N GLU A 79 -11.92 10.40 2.75
CA GLU A 79 -11.33 11.24 3.79
C GLU A 79 -10.21 12.16 3.27
N LEU A 80 -9.38 11.66 2.35
CA LEU A 80 -8.26 12.42 1.77
C LEU A 80 -8.69 13.26 0.57
N GLY A 81 -9.81 12.89 -0.07
CA GLY A 81 -10.31 13.47 -1.30
C GLY A 81 -9.72 12.79 -2.54
N PRO A 82 -10.53 12.51 -3.58
CA PRO A 82 -10.09 11.75 -4.77
C PRO A 82 -9.03 12.49 -5.60
N ASP A 83 -9.03 13.83 -5.57
CA ASP A 83 -8.07 14.66 -6.30
C ASP A 83 -6.81 15.00 -5.47
N SER A 84 -6.68 14.43 -4.27
CA SER A 84 -5.55 14.70 -3.39
C SER A 84 -4.26 14.08 -3.92
N LEU A 85 -3.16 14.85 -3.93
CA LEU A 85 -1.83 14.34 -4.25
C LEU A 85 -1.40 13.23 -3.28
N VAL A 86 -1.85 13.30 -2.02
CA VAL A 86 -1.60 12.24 -1.03
C VAL A 86 -2.33 10.97 -1.45
N MET A 87 -3.59 11.08 -1.86
CA MET A 87 -4.39 9.95 -2.30
C MET A 87 -3.83 9.32 -3.59
N HIS A 88 -3.42 10.14 -4.55
CA HIS A 88 -2.79 9.67 -5.78
C HIS A 88 -1.50 8.88 -5.50
N ARG A 89 -0.64 9.39 -4.61
CA ARG A 89 0.58 8.67 -4.20
C ARG A 89 0.25 7.39 -3.45
N LEU A 90 -0.72 7.44 -2.55
CA LEU A 90 -1.17 6.26 -1.80
C LEU A 90 -1.68 5.17 -2.73
N TRP A 91 -2.46 5.53 -3.76
CA TRP A 91 -2.93 4.59 -4.78
C TRP A 91 -1.79 3.91 -5.54
N LEU A 92 -0.79 4.67 -5.98
CA LEU A 92 0.37 4.12 -6.69
C LEU A 92 1.14 3.10 -5.84
N ARG A 93 1.44 3.46 -4.59
CA ARG A 93 2.16 2.59 -3.65
C ARG A 93 1.32 1.38 -3.25
N TYR A 94 0.01 1.54 -3.09
CA TYR A 94 -0.93 0.46 -2.80
C TYR A 94 -0.96 -0.56 -3.94
N MET A 95 -1.11 -0.10 -5.18
CA MET A 95 -1.06 -0.97 -6.36
C MET A 95 0.27 -1.71 -6.50
N ALA A 96 1.40 -1.03 -6.21
CA ALA A 96 2.72 -1.68 -6.18
C ALA A 96 2.78 -2.78 -5.11
N THR A 97 2.22 -2.53 -3.93
CA THR A 97 2.15 -3.52 -2.83
C THR A 97 1.33 -4.74 -3.23
N LEU A 98 0.15 -4.55 -3.83
CA LEU A 98 -0.69 -5.66 -4.28
C LEU A 98 -0.02 -6.51 -5.37
N GLN A 99 0.81 -5.90 -6.24
CA GLN A 99 1.58 -6.63 -7.24
C GLN A 99 2.65 -7.53 -6.60
N GLU A 100 3.29 -7.08 -5.52
CA GLU A 100 4.26 -7.88 -4.78
C GLU A 100 3.60 -9.02 -3.99
N LEU A 101 2.44 -8.77 -3.39
CA LEU A 101 1.66 -9.76 -2.65
C LEU A 101 0.96 -10.81 -3.56
N GLY A 102 0.85 -10.52 -4.86
CA GLY A 102 0.08 -11.30 -5.85
C GLY A 102 0.24 -12.83 -5.85
N PRO A 103 1.43 -13.42 -5.61
CA PRO A 103 1.58 -14.88 -5.53
C PRO A 103 1.16 -15.48 -4.18
N GLU A 104 1.28 -14.71 -3.09
CA GLU A 104 1.07 -15.20 -1.71
C GLU A 104 -0.44 -15.20 -1.36
N LEU A 105 -1.16 -14.15 -1.75
CA LEU A 105 -2.62 -14.06 -1.57
C LEU A 105 -3.39 -15.17 -2.32
N ALA A 106 -2.90 -15.58 -3.50
CA ALA A 106 -3.51 -16.66 -4.28
C ALA A 106 -3.27 -18.05 -3.67
N THR A 107 -2.23 -18.21 -2.84
CA THR A 107 -1.88 -19.49 -2.20
C THR A 107 -2.71 -19.69 -0.94
N ASP A 108 -2.89 -18.65 -0.11
CA ASP A 108 -3.79 -18.71 1.05
C ASP A 108 -5.25 -18.95 0.64
N GLN A 109 -5.70 -18.39 -0.49
CA GLN A 109 -7.03 -18.66 -1.02
C GLN A 109 -7.22 -20.12 -1.50
N ARG A 110 -6.16 -20.74 -2.03
CA ARG A 110 -6.17 -22.17 -2.42
C ARG A 110 -6.18 -23.10 -1.20
N ASP A 111 -5.41 -22.79 -0.18
CA ASP A 111 -5.37 -23.59 1.06
C ASP A 111 -6.65 -23.47 1.88
N ALA A 112 -7.29 -22.30 1.90
CA ALA A 112 -8.63 -22.13 2.48
C ALA A 112 -9.68 -22.98 1.75
N SER A 113 -9.64 -23.00 0.41
CA SER A 113 -10.62 -23.71 -0.42
C SER A 113 -10.43 -25.24 -0.45
N LEU A 114 -9.31 -25.76 0.06
CA LEU A 114 -9.03 -27.21 0.20
C LEU A 114 -9.42 -27.78 1.57
N ARG A 115 -9.88 -26.92 2.49
CA ARG A 115 -10.30 -27.29 3.85
C ARG A 115 -11.82 -27.40 4.02
N ASP A 116 -12.58 -27.15 2.96
CA ASP A 116 -14.03 -27.37 2.87
C ASP A 116 -14.39 -28.69 2.13
#